data_AF-A0A9X8DV16-F1
#
_entry.id   AF-A0A9X8DV16-F1
#
_cell.length_a   1.000
_cell.length_b   1.000
_cell.length_c   1.000
_cell.angle_alpha   90.00
_cell.angle_beta   90.00
_cell.angle_gamma   90.00
#
_symmetry.space_group_name_H-M   'P 1'
#
loop_
_entity.id
_entity.type
_entity.pdbx_description
1 polymer ?
#
loop_
_entity_poly.entity_id
_entity_poly.type
_entity_poly.pdbx_seq_one_letter_code
_entity_poly.pdbx_strand_id
1 'polypeptide(L)'
;MYSASQWAAIGLSLVACGVAIFYADELSRLIPVDKASSTSAFTDAEHALFLASMEYHARPKAHHTKNRLAFCCSADVDVSIRATDLMEKFEHSHDIVPRHHERINSNVELMESFGHYFSQGAAAEQSMSSAEAFHQVVQLAKSIPTVESALGGNAAQMAQRAAYEGFE
;
A
#
# COMPACT_ATOMS: atom_id res chain seq x y z
N MET A 1 10.88 8.97 57.00
CA MET A 1 12.23 8.37 57.01
C MET A 1 12.13 7.08 56.21
N TYR A 2 12.90 6.93 55.13
CA TYR A 2 12.85 5.72 54.30
C TYR A 2 13.28 4.50 55.12
N SER A 3 12.56 3.39 54.97
CA SER A 3 12.90 2.11 55.60
C SER A 3 14.23 1.60 55.06
N ALA A 4 14.99 0.85 55.87
CA ALA A 4 16.24 0.22 55.44
C ALA A 4 16.07 -0.62 54.17
N SER A 5 14.90 -1.24 53.97
CA SER A 5 14.55 -1.99 52.76
C SER A 5 14.40 -1.11 51.51
N GLN A 6 13.91 0.14 51.67
CA GLN A 6 13.75 1.08 50.56
C GLN A 6 15.10 1.62 50.10
N TRP A 7 16.02 1.90 51.04
CA TRP A 7 17.40 2.27 50.71
C TRP A 7 18.16 1.15 50.02
N ALA A 8 17.97 -0.10 50.47
CA ALA A 8 18.57 -1.26 49.83
C ALA A 8 18.05 -1.45 48.40
N ALA A 9 16.74 -1.30 48.17
CA ALA A 9 16.14 -1.41 46.84
C ALA A 9 16.64 -0.34 45.87
N ILE A 10 16.76 0.92 46.34
CA ILE A 10 17.30 2.02 45.52
C ILE A 10 18.78 1.76 45.20
N GLY A 11 19.58 1.35 46.18
CA GLY A 11 20.99 1.02 45.97
C GLY A 11 21.17 -0.10 44.94
N LEU A 12 20.38 -1.17 45.04
CA LEU A 12 20.43 -2.29 44.11
C LEU A 12 19.98 -1.90 42.70
N SER A 13 18.96 -1.05 42.60
CA SER A 13 18.49 -0.49 41.32
C SER A 13 19.55 0.40 40.66
N LEU A 14 20.21 1.28 41.42
CA LEU A 14 21.28 2.14 40.91
C LEU A 14 22.49 1.31 40.44
N VAL A 15 22.84 0.25 41.16
CA VAL A 15 23.90 -0.67 40.74
C VAL A 15 23.50 -1.40 39.45
N ALA A 16 22.26 -1.91 39.36
CA ALA A 16 21.77 -2.55 38.16
C ALA A 16 21.77 -1.60 36.95
N CYS A 17 21.32 -0.36 37.12
CA CYS A 17 21.39 0.68 36.08
C CYS A 17 22.83 1.03 35.71
N GLY A 18 23.73 1.15 36.69
CA GLY A 18 25.15 1.40 36.45
C GLY A 18 25.79 0.27 35.63
N VAL A 19 25.54 -0.98 36.01
CA VAL A 19 26.01 -2.15 35.26
C VAL A 19 25.43 -2.17 33.84
N ALA A 20 24.13 -1.89 33.69
CA ALA A 20 23.50 -1.84 32.38
C ALA A 20 24.11 -0.73 31.49
N ILE A 21 24.44 0.44 32.03
CA ILE A 21 25.03 1.55 31.27
C ILE A 21 26.48 1.25 30.88
N PHE A 22 27.31 0.80 31.83
CA PHE A 22 28.73 0.58 31.57
C PHE A 22 29.03 -0.66 30.73
N TYR A 23 28.16 -1.68 30.81
CA TYR A 23 28.31 -2.94 30.10
C TYR A 23 27.24 -3.15 29.02
N ALA A 24 26.50 -2.11 28.62
CA ALA A 24 25.49 -2.19 27.56
C ALA A 24 26.05 -2.88 26.29
N ASP A 25 27.26 -2.51 25.88
CA ASP A 25 27.89 -3.05 24.67
C ASP A 25 28.35 -4.51 24.81
N GLU A 26 28.72 -4.96 26.01
CA GLU A 26 29.08 -6.37 26.23
C GLU A 26 27.84 -7.23 26.47
N LEU A 27 26.82 -6.69 27.15
CA LEU A 27 25.53 -7.36 27.34
C LEU A 27 24.79 -7.51 26.00
N SER A 28 24.89 -6.54 25.09
CA SER A 28 24.29 -6.64 23.75
C SER A 28 24.91 -7.73 22.89
N ARG A 29 26.19 -8.07 23.12
CA ARG A 29 26.87 -9.20 22.45
C ARG A 29 26.44 -10.58 22.95
N LEU A 30 25.90 -10.66 24.17
CA LEU A 30 25.36 -11.91 24.74
C LEU A 30 23.96 -12.23 24.22
N ILE A 31 23.28 -11.25 23.65
CA ILE A 31 22.03 -11.46 22.94
C ILE A 31 22.40 -12.04 21.57
N PRO A 32 22.04 -13.31 21.26
CA PRO A 32 22.24 -13.84 19.93
C PRO A 32 21.37 -13.01 18.97
N VAL A 33 21.99 -12.05 18.29
CA VAL A 33 21.40 -11.45 17.11
C VAL A 33 21.46 -12.53 16.06
N ASP A 34 20.40 -13.33 15.96
CA ASP A 34 20.26 -14.35 14.94
C ASP A 34 20.47 -13.70 13.58
N LYS A 35 21.66 -13.90 13.00
CA LYS A 35 21.96 -13.54 11.61
C LYS A 35 21.01 -14.26 10.63
N ALA A 36 20.23 -15.23 11.09
CA ALA A 36 19.16 -15.86 10.33
C ALA A 36 17.94 -14.95 10.08
N SER A 37 17.79 -13.83 10.79
CA SER A 37 16.78 -12.79 10.50
C SER A 37 17.28 -11.70 9.56
N SER A 38 18.51 -11.79 9.04
CA SER A 38 19.16 -10.69 8.29
C SER A 38 18.72 -10.55 6.83
N THR A 39 17.64 -11.20 6.39
CA THR A 39 16.99 -10.86 5.11
C THR A 39 15.96 -9.73 5.25
N SER A 40 15.68 -9.26 6.48
CA SER A 40 14.75 -8.14 6.73
C SER A 40 15.31 -7.04 7.63
N ALA A 41 16.62 -7.02 7.88
CA ALA A 41 17.24 -5.95 8.67
C ALA A 41 17.49 -4.74 7.75
N PHE A 42 16.81 -3.64 8.04
CA PHE A 42 17.08 -2.34 7.40
C PHE A 42 18.58 -2.08 7.34
N THR A 43 19.05 -1.56 6.20
CA THR A 43 20.40 -0.99 6.09
C THR A 43 20.59 0.11 7.12
N ASP A 44 21.83 0.41 7.51
CA ASP A 44 22.11 1.50 8.47
C ASP A 44 21.49 2.84 8.03
N ALA A 45 21.43 3.10 6.72
CA ALA A 45 20.79 4.27 6.15
C ALA A 45 19.26 4.25 6.33
N GLU A 46 18.60 3.12 6.07
CA GLU A 46 17.16 2.95 6.29
C GLU A 46 16.82 3.03 7.78
N HIS A 47 17.67 2.46 8.65
CA HIS A 47 17.51 2.54 10.10
C HIS A 47 17.64 3.98 10.60
N ALA A 48 18.62 4.74 10.10
CA ALA A 48 18.77 6.15 10.43
C ALA A 48 17.57 6.99 9.96
N LEU A 49 17.06 6.73 8.75
CA LEU A 49 15.86 7.39 8.23
C LEU A 49 14.63 7.07 9.08
N PHE A 50 14.48 5.81 9.48
CA PHE A 50 13.38 5.36 10.34
C PHE A 50 13.43 6.08 11.69
N LEU A 51 14.57 6.11 12.37
CA LEU A 51 14.74 6.83 13.63
C LEU A 51 14.43 8.33 13.49
N ALA A 52 14.92 8.99 12.43
CA ALA A 52 14.64 10.40 12.17
C ALA A 52 13.14 10.66 11.95
N SER A 53 12.44 9.77 11.25
CA SER A 53 10.99 9.86 11.07
C SER A 53 10.23 9.67 12.38
N MET A 54 10.64 8.72 13.22
CA MET A 54 10.03 8.49 14.54
C MET A 54 10.20 9.72 15.43
N GLU A 55 11.39 10.30 15.48
CA GLU A 55 11.66 11.52 16.23
C GLU A 55 10.78 12.68 15.75
N TYR A 56 10.58 12.82 14.43
CA TYR A 56 9.68 13.83 13.86
C TYR A 56 8.21 13.60 14.29
N HIS A 57 7.73 12.36 14.20
CA HIS A 57 6.36 12.01 14.58
C HIS A 57 6.09 12.10 16.09
N ALA A 58 7.11 11.95 16.93
CA ALA A 58 7.02 12.11 18.38
C ALA A 58 6.95 13.58 18.85
N ARG A 59 7.19 14.55 17.95
CA ARG A 59 7.11 15.98 18.30
C ARG A 59 5.66 16.36 18.66
N PRO A 60 5.45 17.21 19.67
CA PRO A 60 4.11 17.67 20.02
C PRO A 60 3.47 18.34 18.81
N LYS A 61 2.28 17.88 18.41
CA LYS A 61 1.52 18.54 17.34
C LYS A 61 1.21 19.96 17.79
N ALA A 62 1.48 20.95 16.94
CA ALA A 62 0.97 22.29 17.15
C ALA A 62 -0.56 22.22 17.32
N HIS A 63 -1.13 23.09 18.16
CA HIS A 63 -2.55 23.06 18.48
C HIS A 63 -3.36 23.39 17.21
N HIS A 64 -3.73 22.37 16.43
CA HIS A 64 -4.48 22.54 15.21
C HIS A 64 -5.94 22.88 15.52
N THR A 65 -6.42 23.98 14.98
CA THR A 65 -7.85 24.21 14.77
C THR A 65 -8.39 23.11 13.86
N LYS A 66 -9.64 22.67 14.04
CA LYS A 66 -10.29 21.71 13.13
C LYS A 66 -10.28 22.27 11.71
N ASN A 67 -9.36 21.79 10.87
CA ASN A 67 -9.25 22.20 9.48
C ASN A 67 -10.23 21.36 8.66
N ARG A 68 -11.23 22.03 8.05
CA ARG A 68 -12.13 21.39 7.10
C ARG A 68 -11.47 21.35 5.74
N LEU A 69 -11.36 20.17 5.15
CA LEU A 69 -10.72 19.96 3.85
C LEU A 69 -11.77 19.64 2.78
N ALA A 70 -11.55 20.15 1.57
CA ALA A 70 -12.41 19.86 0.43
C ALA A 70 -11.55 19.32 -0.72
N PHE A 71 -11.97 18.20 -1.29
CA PHE A 71 -11.30 17.52 -2.40
C PHE A 71 -12.26 17.40 -3.59
N CYS A 72 -11.79 17.73 -4.78
CA CYS A 72 -12.51 17.61 -6.04
C CYS A 72 -11.49 17.40 -7.17
N CYS A 73 -11.80 16.77 -8.30
CA CYS A 73 -13.10 16.18 -8.70
C CYS A 73 -12.97 14.74 -9.20
N SER A 74 -11.79 14.12 -9.08
CA SER A 74 -11.55 12.76 -9.55
C SER A 74 -11.86 11.73 -8.47
N ALA A 75 -12.85 10.88 -8.76
CA ALA A 75 -13.22 9.73 -7.95
C ALA A 75 -13.67 8.62 -8.88
N ASP A 76 -13.03 7.46 -8.78
CA ASP A 76 -13.34 6.26 -9.55
C ASP A 76 -13.02 5.01 -8.71
N VAL A 77 -13.24 3.84 -9.31
CA VAL A 77 -12.92 2.54 -8.70
C VAL A 77 -12.03 1.81 -9.68
N ASP A 78 -10.79 1.57 -9.26
CA ASP A 78 -9.86 0.75 -10.01
C ASP A 78 -10.24 -0.72 -9.83
N VAL A 79 -10.35 -1.45 -10.94
CA VAL A 79 -10.65 -2.88 -10.94
C VAL A 79 -9.48 -3.61 -11.56
N SER A 80 -8.87 -4.49 -10.79
CA SER A 80 -7.77 -5.36 -11.23
C SER A 80 -8.25 -6.80 -11.32
N ILE A 81 -7.87 -7.46 -12.41
CA ILE A 81 -8.27 -8.84 -12.67
C ILE A 81 -7.24 -9.53 -13.56
N ARG A 82 -7.11 -10.84 -13.42
CA ARG A 82 -6.32 -11.63 -14.36
C ARG A 82 -6.99 -11.56 -15.73
N ALA A 83 -6.31 -10.95 -16.69
CA ALA A 83 -6.90 -10.65 -18.00
C ALA A 83 -7.38 -11.92 -18.74
N THR A 84 -6.67 -13.04 -18.61
CA THR A 84 -7.08 -14.33 -19.21
C THR A 84 -8.45 -14.80 -18.70
N ASP A 85 -8.71 -14.64 -17.39
CA ASP A 85 -9.96 -15.06 -16.78
C ASP A 85 -11.13 -14.17 -17.26
N LEU A 86 -10.87 -12.88 -17.50
CA LEU A 86 -11.83 -11.96 -18.11
C LEU A 86 -12.10 -12.32 -19.58
N MET A 87 -11.05 -12.61 -20.35
CA MET A 87 -11.19 -12.96 -21.77
C MET A 87 -12.01 -14.24 -21.96
N GLU A 88 -11.85 -15.24 -21.08
CA GLU A 88 -12.63 -16.48 -21.10
C GLU A 88 -14.14 -16.25 -20.92
N LYS A 89 -14.55 -15.13 -20.29
CA LYS A 89 -15.97 -14.80 -20.09
C LYS A 89 -16.65 -14.20 -21.32
N PHE A 90 -15.90 -13.70 -22.30
CA PHE A 90 -16.52 -13.15 -23.50
C PHE A 90 -17.00 -14.25 -24.44
N GLU A 91 -18.01 -13.94 -25.24
CA GLU A 91 -18.47 -14.82 -26.30
C GLU A 91 -17.45 -14.82 -27.45
N HIS A 92 -16.99 -16.01 -27.83
CA HIS A 92 -16.01 -16.22 -28.91
C HIS A 92 -16.70 -16.53 -30.25
N SER A 93 -17.81 -15.86 -30.53
CA SER A 93 -18.63 -16.07 -31.74
C SER A 93 -18.03 -15.49 -33.02
N HIS A 94 -16.94 -14.71 -32.90
CA HIS A 94 -16.24 -14.04 -33.98
C HIS A 94 -14.78 -14.50 -34.02
N ASP A 95 -14.19 -14.54 -35.22
CA ASP A 95 -12.76 -14.76 -35.36
C ASP A 95 -12.00 -13.51 -34.87
N ILE A 96 -11.24 -13.67 -33.79
CA ILE A 96 -10.54 -12.55 -33.13
C ILE A 96 -9.12 -12.46 -33.70
N VAL A 97 -8.87 -11.41 -34.48
CA VAL A 97 -7.54 -11.14 -35.05
C VAL A 97 -6.86 -10.04 -34.22
N PRO A 98 -5.69 -10.31 -33.59
CA PRO A 98 -4.95 -9.31 -32.82
C PRO A 98 -4.70 -8.01 -33.62
N ARG A 99 -5.25 -6.89 -33.15
CA ARG A 99 -5.18 -5.60 -33.83
C ARG A 99 -5.19 -4.44 -32.84
N HIS A 100 -4.34 -3.44 -33.08
CA HIS A 100 -4.38 -2.18 -32.34
C HIS A 100 -5.62 -1.35 -32.70
N HIS A 101 -6.25 -0.78 -31.67
CA HIS A 101 -7.29 0.23 -31.80
C HIS A 101 -6.90 1.47 -31.00
N GLU A 102 -7.11 2.67 -31.53
CA GLU A 102 -6.85 3.89 -30.76
C GLU A 102 -7.89 4.07 -29.63
N ARG A 103 -9.15 3.71 -29.90
CA ARG A 103 -10.26 3.70 -28.93
C ARG A 103 -11.09 2.44 -29.14
N ILE A 104 -11.60 1.89 -28.05
CA ILE A 104 -12.39 0.65 -28.04
C ILE A 104 -13.87 1.00 -28.12
N ASN A 105 -14.59 0.50 -29.12
CA ASN A 105 -16.01 0.76 -29.34
C ASN A 105 -16.89 -0.48 -29.09
N SER A 106 -16.30 -1.67 -28.97
CA SER A 106 -17.03 -2.92 -28.73
C SER A 106 -16.19 -3.93 -27.94
N ASN A 107 -16.83 -5.00 -27.45
CA ASN A 107 -16.14 -6.10 -26.78
C ASN A 107 -15.21 -6.85 -27.75
N VAL A 108 -15.54 -6.91 -29.05
CA VAL A 108 -14.67 -7.51 -30.07
C VAL A 108 -13.38 -6.69 -30.21
N GLU A 109 -13.48 -5.37 -30.31
CA GLU A 109 -12.29 -4.49 -30.40
C GLU A 109 -11.44 -4.54 -29.12
N LEU A 110 -12.05 -4.76 -27.95
CA LEU A 110 -11.34 -5.01 -26.70
C LEU A 110 -10.53 -6.30 -26.78
N MET A 111 -11.12 -7.40 -27.24
CA MET A 111 -10.44 -8.69 -27.41
C MET A 111 -9.31 -8.61 -28.45
N GLU A 112 -9.55 -7.94 -29.59
CA GLU A 112 -8.52 -7.69 -30.63
C GLU A 112 -7.35 -6.87 -30.07
N SER A 113 -7.64 -5.79 -29.34
CA SER A 113 -6.62 -4.93 -28.71
C SER A 113 -5.85 -5.67 -27.64
N PHE A 114 -6.54 -6.44 -26.80
CA PHE A 114 -5.92 -7.27 -25.78
C PHE A 114 -4.94 -8.26 -26.42
N GLY A 115 -5.37 -9.02 -27.45
CA GLY A 115 -4.50 -9.94 -28.16
C GLY A 115 -3.26 -9.27 -28.76
N HIS A 116 -3.42 -8.06 -29.30
CA HIS A 116 -2.31 -7.29 -29.87
C HIS A 116 -1.22 -6.97 -28.84
N TYR A 117 -1.58 -6.40 -27.69
CA TYR A 117 -0.61 -6.00 -26.68
C TYR A 117 -0.11 -7.16 -25.81
N PHE A 118 -1.01 -8.11 -25.50
CA PHE A 118 -0.66 -9.28 -24.70
C PHE A 118 0.38 -10.15 -25.40
N SER A 119 0.28 -10.34 -26.72
CA SER A 119 1.27 -11.09 -27.50
C SER A 119 2.66 -10.46 -27.51
N GLN A 120 2.76 -9.17 -27.23
CA GLN A 120 4.03 -8.42 -27.17
C GLN A 120 4.57 -8.27 -25.74
N GLY A 121 3.79 -8.64 -24.72
CA GLY A 121 4.10 -8.29 -23.33
C GLY A 121 4.13 -6.78 -23.09
N ALA A 122 3.43 -6.00 -23.92
CA ALA A 122 3.41 -4.55 -23.85
C ALA A 122 2.30 -4.05 -22.93
N ALA A 123 2.61 -3.04 -22.13
CA ALA A 123 1.58 -2.30 -21.41
C ALA A 123 0.82 -1.37 -22.36
N ALA A 124 -0.48 -1.25 -22.18
CA ALA A 124 -1.33 -0.35 -22.95
C ALA A 124 -2.46 0.20 -22.09
N GLU A 125 -2.85 1.43 -22.41
CA GLU A 125 -4.02 2.09 -21.85
C GLU A 125 -4.88 2.59 -23.01
N GLN A 126 -6.16 2.24 -23.00
CA GLN A 126 -7.09 2.60 -24.07
C GLN A 126 -8.42 3.03 -23.46
N SER A 127 -8.99 4.10 -24.01
CA SER A 127 -10.33 4.53 -23.65
C SER A 127 -11.39 3.71 -24.38
N MET A 128 -12.47 3.42 -23.68
CA MET A 128 -13.63 2.75 -24.25
C MET A 128 -14.77 3.76 -24.47
N SER A 129 -15.20 3.91 -25.72
CA SER A 129 -16.19 4.92 -26.12
C SER A 129 -17.63 4.46 -25.93
N SER A 130 -17.88 3.14 -25.98
CA SER A 130 -19.22 2.57 -25.80
C SER A 130 -19.50 2.30 -24.32
N ALA A 131 -20.40 3.08 -23.73
CA ALA A 131 -20.81 2.92 -22.33
C ALA A 131 -21.51 1.58 -22.07
N GLU A 132 -22.31 1.09 -23.02
CA GLU A 132 -23.00 -0.20 -22.90
C GLU A 132 -22.00 -1.35 -22.87
N ALA A 133 -21.08 -1.39 -23.84
CA ALA A 133 -20.05 -2.42 -23.87
C ALA A 133 -19.17 -2.32 -22.62
N PHE A 134 -18.79 -1.11 -22.17
CA PHE A 134 -18.00 -0.94 -20.95
C PHE A 134 -18.73 -1.48 -19.72
N HIS A 135 -20.05 -1.26 -19.62
CA HIS A 135 -20.85 -1.82 -18.54
C HIS A 135 -20.83 -3.35 -18.55
N GLN A 136 -20.90 -3.99 -19.72
CA GLN A 136 -20.77 -5.44 -19.84
C GLN A 136 -19.40 -5.94 -19.38
N VAL A 137 -18.30 -5.26 -19.77
CA VAL A 137 -16.94 -5.59 -19.29
C VAL A 137 -16.90 -5.55 -17.76
N VAL A 138 -17.42 -4.49 -17.14
CA VAL A 138 -17.43 -4.33 -15.68
C VAL A 138 -18.28 -5.41 -15.00
N GLN A 139 -19.43 -5.78 -15.58
CA GLN A 139 -20.27 -6.87 -15.06
C GLN A 139 -19.55 -8.22 -15.12
N LEU A 140 -18.89 -8.52 -16.25
CA LEU A 140 -18.12 -9.76 -16.41
C LEU A 140 -16.95 -9.79 -15.42
N ALA A 141 -16.20 -8.68 -15.27
CA ALA A 141 -15.12 -8.58 -14.30
C ALA A 141 -15.61 -8.85 -12.87
N LYS A 142 -16.72 -8.25 -12.46
CA LYS A 142 -17.33 -8.46 -11.12
C LYS A 142 -17.81 -9.90 -10.88
N SER A 143 -18.09 -10.66 -11.94
CA SER A 143 -18.52 -12.06 -11.83
C SER A 143 -17.37 -13.02 -11.51
N ILE A 144 -16.12 -12.57 -11.62
CA ILE A 144 -14.94 -13.41 -11.47
C ILE A 144 -14.45 -13.33 -10.00
N PRO A 145 -14.26 -14.47 -9.31
CA PRO A 145 -13.91 -14.48 -7.88
C PRO A 145 -12.59 -13.79 -7.51
N THR A 146 -11.65 -13.70 -8.46
CA THR A 146 -10.33 -13.09 -8.25
C THR A 146 -10.30 -11.59 -8.57
N VAL A 147 -11.46 -10.96 -8.74
CA VAL A 147 -11.54 -9.52 -8.98
C VAL A 147 -11.14 -8.77 -7.71
N GLU A 148 -10.23 -7.83 -7.85
CA GLU A 148 -9.84 -6.90 -6.80
C GLU A 148 -10.32 -5.50 -7.18
N SER A 149 -10.86 -4.77 -6.21
CA SER A 149 -11.24 -3.37 -6.41
C SER A 149 -10.58 -2.48 -5.37
N ALA A 150 -10.17 -1.30 -5.82
CA ALA A 150 -9.56 -0.28 -4.97
C ALA A 150 -10.20 1.09 -5.23
N LEU A 151 -10.12 1.97 -4.23
CA LEU A 151 -10.49 3.36 -4.42
C LEU A 151 -9.47 4.02 -5.34
N GLY A 152 -9.92 4.45 -6.52
CA GLY A 152 -9.10 5.20 -7.46
C GLY A 152 -9.40 6.70 -7.37
N GLY A 153 -8.75 7.47 -8.24
CA GLY A 153 -8.95 8.91 -8.37
C GLY A 153 -8.22 9.71 -7.30
N ASN A 154 -7.36 10.63 -7.74
CA ASN A 154 -6.52 11.44 -6.84
C ASN A 154 -7.33 12.15 -5.74
N ALA A 155 -8.48 12.76 -6.07
CA ALA A 155 -9.25 13.49 -5.08
C ALA A 155 -9.85 12.55 -4.03
N ALA A 156 -10.38 11.41 -4.44
CA ALA A 156 -10.94 10.43 -3.52
C ALA A 156 -9.87 9.77 -2.63
N GLN A 157 -8.70 9.43 -3.18
CA GLN A 157 -7.59 8.89 -2.39
C GLN A 157 -7.04 9.90 -1.37
N MET A 158 -6.91 11.17 -1.75
CA MET A 158 -6.54 12.23 -0.80
C MET A 158 -7.60 12.39 0.31
N ALA A 159 -8.88 12.35 -0.05
CA ALA A 159 -9.97 12.42 0.93
C ALA A 159 -9.95 11.23 1.89
N GLN A 160 -9.72 10.01 1.40
CA GLN A 160 -9.58 8.82 2.22
C GLN A 160 -8.40 8.94 3.19
N ARG A 161 -7.25 9.44 2.70
CA ARG A 161 -6.08 9.67 3.55
C ARG A 161 -6.35 10.71 4.63
N ALA A 162 -6.99 11.83 4.30
CA ALA A 162 -7.36 12.87 5.25
C ALA A 162 -8.32 12.34 6.32
N ALA A 163 -9.29 11.51 5.94
CA ALA A 163 -10.20 10.85 6.87
C ALA A 163 -9.45 9.92 7.84
N TYR A 164 -8.46 9.14 7.36
CA TYR A 164 -7.62 8.31 8.23
C TYR A 164 -6.75 9.12 9.20
N GLU A 165 -6.41 10.36 8.85
CA GLU A 165 -5.68 11.28 9.72
C GLU A 165 -6.57 12.06 10.70
N GLY A 166 -7.91 11.86 10.64
CA GLY A 166 -8.88 12.47 11.54
C GLY A 166 -9.37 13.86 11.11
N PHE A 167 -9.21 14.22 9.83
CA PHE A 167 -9.82 15.42 9.27
C PHE A 167 -11.28 15.14 8.86
N GLU A 168 -12.16 16.13 9.08
CA GLU A 168 -13.59 16.14 8.72
C GLU A 168 -13.87 17.14 7.59
#